data_AF-A0A1Z8MJM3-F1
#
_entry.id   AF-A0A1Z8MJM3-F1
#
_cell.length_a   1.000
_cell.length_b   1.000
_cell.length_c   1.000
_cell.angle_alpha   90.00
_cell.angle_beta   90.00
_cell.angle_gamma   90.00
#
_symmetry.space_group_name_H-M   'P 1'
#
loop_
_entity.id
_entity.type
_entity.pdbx_description
1 polymer ?
#
loop_
_entity_poly.entity_id
_entity_poly.type
_entity_poly.pdbx_seq_one_letter_code
_entity_poly.pdbx_strand_id
1 'polypeptide(L)'
;MTNRQSNQTAIEFIRNKISQVVEDPKRVKLLSPYHMMRCKRPVLENGYFQAFNRKNVDLVDISANPIQSFNTNGICLFDQEYDLDLIVMN
;
A
#
# COMPACT_ATOMS: atom_id res chain seq x y z
N MET A 1 16.43 -16.50 2.55
CA MET A 1 15.59 -17.70 2.78
C MET A 1 15.48 -18.38 1.43
N THR A 2 16.19 -19.48 1.22
CA THR A 2 16.37 -20.10 -0.12
C THR A 2 15.26 -21.08 -0.47
N ASN A 3 14.54 -21.60 0.52
CA ASN A 3 13.39 -22.48 0.32
C ASN A 3 12.11 -21.67 0.09
N ARG A 4 11.42 -21.95 -1.03
CA ARG A 4 10.19 -21.26 -1.43
C ARG A 4 9.03 -21.50 -0.45
N GLN A 5 8.88 -22.72 0.07
CA GLN A 5 7.80 -23.05 1.00
C GLN A 5 7.96 -22.29 2.32
N SER A 6 9.17 -22.28 2.88
CA SER A 6 9.45 -21.49 4.09
C SER A 6 9.21 -19.99 3.87
N ASN A 7 9.56 -19.47 2.70
CA ASN A 7 9.32 -18.06 2.34
C ASN A 7 7.82 -17.74 2.27
N GLN A 8 7.06 -18.65 1.66
CA GLN A 8 5.62 -18.53 1.55
C GLN A 8 4.95 -18.46 2.92
N THR A 9 5.31 -19.34 3.85
CA THR A 9 4.81 -19.29 5.24
C THR A 9 5.12 -17.96 5.92
N ALA A 10 6.33 -17.42 5.71
CA ALA A 10 6.71 -16.13 6.28
C ALA A 10 5.92 -14.94 5.67
N ILE A 11 5.68 -14.95 4.36
CA ILE A 11 4.83 -13.94 3.69
C ILE A 11 3.38 -14.05 4.18
N GLU A 12 2.84 -15.27 4.29
CA GLU A 12 1.47 -15.50 4.75
C GLU A 12 1.27 -15.00 6.17
N PHE A 13 2.24 -15.22 7.06
CA PHE A 13 2.20 -14.66 8.40
C PHE A 13 2.07 -13.12 8.39
N ILE A 14 2.83 -12.43 7.54
CA ILE A 14 2.74 -10.97 7.42
C ILE A 14 1.39 -10.53 6.85
N ARG A 15 0.90 -11.19 5.80
CA ARG A 15 -0.43 -10.90 5.22
C ARG A 15 -1.53 -11.05 6.27
N ASN A 16 -1.47 -12.11 7.08
CA ASN A 16 -2.41 -12.33 8.17
C ASN A 16 -2.31 -11.26 9.27
N LYS A 17 -1.12 -10.71 9.52
CA LYS A 17 -0.96 -9.57 10.45
C LYS A 17 -1.55 -8.29 9.91
N ILE A 18 -1.37 -8.00 8.61
CA ILE A 18 -2.00 -6.84 7.97
C ILE A 18 -3.52 -6.97 8.02
N SER A 19 -4.08 -8.15 7.73
CA SER A 19 -5.52 -8.38 7.75
C SER A 19 -6.15 -8.33 9.16
N GLN A 20 -5.35 -8.41 10.22
CA GLN A 20 -5.80 -8.21 11.60
C GLN A 20 -5.87 -6.73 11.99
N VAL A 21 -5.15 -5.86 11.26
CA VAL A 21 -5.02 -4.43 11.58
C VAL A 21 -5.89 -3.58 10.66
N VAL A 22 -5.91 -3.86 9.35
CA VAL A 22 -6.66 -3.08 8.36
C VAL A 22 -8.07 -3.65 8.22
N GLU A 23 -9.08 -2.79 8.37
CA GLU A 23 -10.49 -3.22 8.44
C GLU A 23 -11.10 -3.50 7.05
N ASP A 24 -10.70 -2.74 6.02
CA ASP A 24 -11.22 -2.93 4.67
C ASP A 24 -10.47 -4.05 3.93
N PRO A 25 -11.14 -5.16 3.55
CA PRO A 25 -10.50 -6.27 2.84
C PRO A 25 -9.90 -5.88 1.48
N LYS A 26 -10.42 -4.84 0.82
CA LYS A 26 -9.83 -4.33 -0.43
C LYS A 26 -8.48 -3.67 -0.14
N ARG A 27 -8.38 -2.86 0.92
CA ARG A 27 -7.12 -2.24 1.36
C ARG A 27 -6.12 -3.30 1.83
N VAL A 28 -6.56 -4.34 2.53
CA VAL A 28 -5.71 -5.48 2.91
C VAL A 28 -5.03 -6.10 1.69
N LYS A 29 -5.77 -6.33 0.61
CA LYS A 29 -5.22 -6.92 -0.62
C LYS A 29 -4.16 -6.02 -1.25
N LEU A 30 -4.39 -4.71 -1.31
CA LEU A 30 -3.46 -3.74 -1.90
C LEU A 30 -2.20 -3.54 -1.05
N LEU A 31 -2.34 -3.50 0.28
CA LEU A 31 -1.23 -3.31 1.21
C LEU A 31 -0.40 -4.59 1.43
N SER A 32 -0.95 -5.75 1.06
CA SER A 32 -0.29 -7.04 1.25
C SER A 32 0.86 -7.23 0.26
N PRO A 33 2.06 -7.62 0.72
CA PRO A 33 3.21 -7.82 -0.16
C PRO A 33 2.96 -8.99 -1.13
N TYR A 34 3.22 -8.76 -2.42
CA TYR A 34 3.16 -9.78 -3.48
C TYR A 34 4.52 -10.47 -3.75
N HIS A 35 5.61 -9.89 -3.26
CA HIS A 35 6.97 -10.37 -3.48
C HIS A 35 7.42 -11.33 -2.36
N MET A 36 8.52 -12.06 -2.60
CA MET A 36 9.10 -12.96 -1.61
C MET A 36 9.71 -12.21 -0.42
N MET A 37 9.66 -12.83 0.76
CA MET A 37 10.29 -12.29 1.96
C MET A 37 11.78 -12.03 1.75
N ARG A 38 12.25 -10.86 2.19
CA ARG A 38 13.65 -10.40 2.13
C ARG A 38 14.21 -10.16 0.72
N CYS A 39 13.38 -10.15 -0.33
CA CYS A 39 13.79 -9.62 -1.64
C CYS A 39 13.92 -8.09 -1.64
N LYS A 40 13.27 -7.43 -0.68
CA LYS A 40 13.49 -6.02 -0.32
C LYS A 40 13.75 -5.93 1.20
N ARG A 41 14.36 -4.84 1.64
CA ARG A 41 14.58 -4.59 3.07
C ARG A 41 13.22 -4.39 3.76
N PRO A 42 12.88 -5.18 4.81
CA PRO A 42 11.68 -4.91 5.60
C PRO A 42 11.75 -3.53 6.25
N VAL A 43 10.66 -2.79 6.18
CA VAL A 43 10.52 -1.50 6.86
C VAL A 43 9.88 -1.75 8.23
N LEU A 44 10.43 -1.14 9.27
CA LEU A 44 9.78 -1.07 10.58
C LEU A 44 8.81 0.09 10.55
N GLU A 45 7.55 -0.17 10.90
CA GLU A 45 6.50 0.83 10.88
C GLU A 45 5.96 1.07 12.29
N ASN A 46 5.39 2.26 12.48
CA ASN A 46 4.67 2.61 13.69
C ASN A 46 3.36 3.31 13.32
N GLY A 47 2.27 2.54 13.25
CA GLY A 47 0.94 3.06 12.97
C GLY A 47 0.61 3.19 11.48
N TYR A 48 1.45 2.66 10.57
CA TYR A 48 1.26 2.80 9.13
C TYR A 48 -0.02 2.11 8.66
N PHE A 49 -0.20 0.84 9.04
CA PHE A 49 -1.39 0.08 8.62
C PHE A 49 -2.67 0.62 9.29
N GLN A 50 -2.59 1.01 10.56
CA GLN A 50 -3.70 1.60 11.32
C GLN A 50 -4.17 2.94 10.74
N ALA A 51 -3.28 3.71 10.10
CA ALA A 51 -3.64 4.97 9.46
C ALA A 51 -4.71 4.77 8.38
N PHE A 52 -4.70 3.63 7.68
CA PHE A 52 -5.67 3.30 6.64
C PHE A 52 -7.07 2.94 7.16
N ASN A 53 -7.31 2.91 8.47
CA ASN A 53 -8.67 2.79 9.03
C ASN A 53 -9.30 4.16 9.31
N ARG A 54 -8.55 5.26 9.20
CA ARG A 54 -9.07 6.60 9.47
C ARG A 54 -9.92 7.08 8.31
N LYS A 55 -11.01 7.80 8.62
CA LYS A 55 -11.97 8.31 7.61
C LYS A 55 -11.37 9.32 6.63
N ASN A 56 -10.25 9.95 6.98
CA ASN A 56 -9.58 10.96 6.17
C ASN A 56 -8.36 10.42 5.42
N VAL A 57 -8.21 9.09 5.33
CA VAL A 57 -7.10 8.45 4.64
C VAL A 57 -7.65 7.53 3.57
N ASP A 58 -7.24 7.81 2.34
CA ASP A 58 -7.53 6.99 1.17
C ASP A 58 -6.28 6.34 0.61
N LEU A 59 -6.47 5.13 0.06
CA LEU A 59 -5.45 4.34 -0.60
C LEU A 59 -5.79 4.26 -2.09
N VAL A 60 -4.97 4.90 -2.92
CA VAL A 60 -5.14 4.96 -4.37
C VAL A 60 -4.14 4.00 -5.03
N ASP A 61 -4.64 3.03 -5.79
CA ASP A 61 -3.80 2.06 -6.50
C ASP A 61 -3.35 2.59 -7.87
N ILE A 62 -2.16 3.20 -7.87
CA ILE A 62 -1.55 3.73 -9.10
C ILE A 62 -0.98 2.66 -10.04
N SER A 63 -0.94 1.38 -9.63
CA SER A 63 -0.50 0.31 -10.51
C SER A 63 -1.58 -0.07 -11.52
N ALA A 64 -2.85 0.04 -11.13
CA ALA A 64 -4.00 -0.14 -12.01
C ALA A 64 -4.32 1.13 -12.81
N ASN A 65 -4.07 2.31 -12.23
CA ASN A 65 -4.36 3.60 -12.84
C ASN A 65 -3.22 4.61 -12.59
N PRO A 66 -2.21 4.65 -13.48
CA PRO A 66 -1.01 5.45 -13.26
C PRO A 66 -1.26 6.96 -13.23
N ILE A 67 -0.37 7.67 -12.54
CA ILE A 67 -0.32 9.14 -12.58
C ILE A 67 0.06 9.58 -13.99
N GLN A 68 -0.79 10.40 -14.60
CA GLN A 68 -0.58 10.95 -15.94
C GLN A 68 0.22 12.25 -15.88
N SER A 69 -0.16 13.15 -14.97
CA SER A 69 0.44 14.47 -14.84
C SER A 69 0.12 15.11 -13.48
N PHE A 70 0.80 16.23 -13.21
CA PHE A 70 0.44 17.17 -12.17
C PHE A 70 -0.16 18.41 -12.84
N ASN A 71 -1.18 19.00 -12.25
CA ASN A 71 -1.77 20.25 -12.71
C ASN A 71 -1.69 21.31 -11.59
N THR A 72 -2.26 22.49 -11.82
CA THR A 72 -2.23 23.59 -10.85
C THR A 72 -2.97 23.27 -9.54
N ASN A 73 -3.92 22.33 -9.58
CA ASN A 73 -4.77 21.98 -8.46
C ASN A 73 -4.37 20.68 -7.75
N GLY A 74 -3.56 19.81 -8.37
CA GLY A 74 -3.13 18.55 -7.77
C GLY A 74 -2.64 17.50 -8.76
N ILE A 75 -3.13 16.26 -8.63
CA ILE A 75 -2.65 15.07 -9.35
C ILE A 75 -3.73 14.52 -10.28
N CYS A 76 -3.37 14.28 -11.55
CA CYS A 76 -4.23 13.65 -12.55
C CYS A 76 -3.81 12.18 -12.77
N LEU A 77 -4.75 11.26 -12.59
CA LEU A 77 -4.69 9.89 -13.11
C LEU A 77 -5.46 9.85 -14.44
N PHE A 78 -5.57 8.69 -15.10
CA PHE A 78 -6.23 8.61 -16.41
C PHE A 78 -7.75 8.82 -16.37
N ASP A 79 -8.41 8.42 -15.28
CA ASP A 79 -9.87 8.46 -15.13
C ASP A 79 -10.35 9.38 -13.98
N GLN A 80 -9.43 9.98 -13.23
CA GLN A 80 -9.73 10.72 -12.01
C GLN A 80 -8.68 11.79 -11.72
N GLU A 81 -9.13 12.91 -11.17
CA GLU A 81 -8.28 13.97 -10.64
C GLU A 81 -8.44 14.10 -9.12
N TYR A 82 -7.36 14.48 -8.45
CA TYR A 82 -7.31 14.73 -7.02
C TYR A 82 -6.82 16.16 -6.79
N ASP A 83 -7.71 17.02 -6.31
CA ASP A 83 -7.38 18.37 -5.86
C ASP A 83 -6.66 18.29 -4.51
N LEU A 84 -5.45 18.87 -4.44
CA LEU A 84 -4.53 18.74 -3.31
C LEU A 84 -3.83 20.08 -3.06
N ASP A 85 -3.89 20.57 -1.82
CA ASP A 85 -3.16 21.78 -1.42
C ASP A 85 -1.65 21.54 -1.26
N LEU A 86 -1.24 20.29 -0.99
CA LEU A 86 0.15 19.91 -0.74
C LEU A 86 0.46 18.50 -1.25
N ILE A 87 1.64 18.35 -1.86
CA ILE A 87 2.17 17.06 -2.31
C ILE A 87 3.51 16.80 -1.63
N VAL A 88 3.63 15.65 -0.97
CA VAL A 88 4.87 15.20 -0.33
C VAL A 88 5.51 14.11 -1.19
N MET A 89 6.75 14.34 -1.62
CA MET A 89 7.54 13.36 -2.38
C MET A 89 8.52 12.64 -1.44
N ASN A 90 8.41 11.32 -1.36
CA ASN A 90 9.20 10.45 -0.47
C ASN A 90 9.95 9.36 -1.26
#